data_AF-A0A928IWU4-F1
#
_entry.id   AF-A0A928IWU4-F1
#
_cell.length_a   1.000
_cell.length_b   1.000
_cell.length_c   1.000
_cell.angle_alpha   90.00
_cell.angle_beta   90.00
_cell.angle_gamma   90.00
#
_symmetry.space_group_name_H-M   'P 1'
#
loop_
_entity.id
_entity.type
_entity.pdbx_description
1 polymer ?
#
loop_
_entity_poly.entity_id
_entity_poly.type
_entity_poly.pdbx_seq_one_letter_code
_entity_poly.pdbx_strand_id
1 'polypeptide(L)'
;MKARNLIDFLGVIEKLKCNTRHSWTSSGRQESVAEHSFRLAVMAMLCKDEYPELNIDKVIKMCLIHDFGEAVTGDVPSFYKTDKNEKEENDAINYLLSLLPDAAQKELSDLFLEMAESITPEAKLYKALDNAEAVISHNEADISTWLPLELELNLTYGEENCQWSEWTKELRDEIKKDTIKKIENS
;
A
#
# COMPACT_ATOMS: atom_id res chain seq x y z
N MET A 1 7.38 25.25 -6.96
CA MET A 1 8.57 24.37 -7.05
C MET A 1 9.43 24.80 -8.25
N LYS A 2 10.76 24.77 -8.17
CA LYS A 2 11.63 24.93 -9.35
C LYS A 2 11.69 23.62 -10.14
N ALA A 3 11.76 23.67 -11.46
CA ALA A 3 11.77 22.46 -12.31
C ALA A 3 12.91 21.49 -11.99
N ARG A 4 14.11 21.99 -11.61
CA ARG A 4 15.22 21.13 -11.19
C ARG A 4 14.88 20.32 -9.95
N ASN A 5 14.33 20.95 -8.91
CA ASN A 5 13.92 20.26 -7.69
C ASN A 5 12.86 19.17 -7.97
N LEU A 6 11.94 19.42 -8.91
CA LEU A 6 10.99 18.39 -9.33
C LEU A 6 11.69 17.18 -9.94
N ILE A 7 12.64 17.41 -10.86
CA ILE A 7 13.41 16.33 -11.49
C ILE A 7 14.21 15.55 -10.44
N ASP A 8 14.83 16.25 -9.50
CA ASP A 8 15.64 15.63 -8.46
C ASP A 8 14.76 14.78 -7.51
N PHE A 9 13.59 15.30 -7.10
CA PHE A 9 12.60 14.55 -6.33
C PHE A 9 12.10 13.31 -7.09
N LEU A 10 11.71 13.48 -8.36
CA LEU A 10 11.28 12.36 -9.21
C LEU A 10 12.39 11.33 -9.43
N GLY A 11 13.66 11.75 -9.42
CA GLY A 11 14.82 10.86 -9.48
C GLY A 11 14.93 9.94 -8.27
N VAL A 12 14.45 10.36 -7.10
CA VAL A 12 14.36 9.49 -5.92
C VAL A 12 13.13 8.59 -6.00
N ILE A 13 11.96 9.15 -6.32
CA ILE A 13 10.71 8.38 -6.46
C ILE A 13 10.81 7.28 -7.54
N GLU A 14 11.63 7.48 -8.57
CA GLU A 14 11.90 6.47 -9.60
C GLU A 14 12.36 5.12 -9.02
N LYS A 15 13.00 5.11 -7.85
CA LYS A 15 13.45 3.87 -7.17
C LYS A 15 12.31 2.94 -6.78
N LEU A 16 11.09 3.45 -6.62
CA LEU A 16 9.90 2.60 -6.41
C LEU A 16 9.61 1.69 -7.61
N LYS A 17 10.08 2.03 -8.82
CA LYS A 17 9.98 1.15 -10.00
C LYS A 17 10.98 0.00 -9.95
N CYS A 18 12.05 0.15 -9.19
CA CYS A 18 13.14 -0.80 -9.09
C CYS A 18 13.00 -1.71 -7.86
N ASN A 19 12.49 -1.16 -6.76
CA ASN A 19 12.32 -1.90 -5.52
C ASN A 19 11.12 -2.83 -5.66
N THR A 20 11.36 -4.12 -5.44
CA THR A 20 10.36 -5.18 -5.57
C THR A 20 9.78 -5.55 -4.24
N ARG A 21 8.47 -5.81 -4.21
CA ARG A 21 7.75 -6.40 -3.10
C ARG A 21 7.97 -7.90 -3.02
N HIS A 22 7.59 -8.50 -1.90
CA HIS A 22 7.50 -9.97 -1.78
C HIS A 22 6.43 -10.56 -2.71
N SER A 23 5.38 -9.82 -3.03
CA SER A 23 4.31 -10.25 -3.94
C SER A 23 4.80 -10.52 -5.37
N TRP A 24 4.23 -11.54 -5.99
CA TRP A 24 4.51 -11.94 -7.36
C TRP A 24 3.32 -11.68 -8.27
N THR A 25 3.60 -11.34 -9.53
CA THR A 25 2.59 -11.25 -10.58
C THR A 25 2.26 -12.64 -11.12
N SER A 26 1.09 -12.78 -11.74
CA SER A 26 0.69 -14.02 -12.45
C SER A 26 1.63 -14.42 -13.60
N SER A 27 2.51 -13.51 -14.04
CA SER A 27 3.56 -13.79 -15.04
C SER A 27 4.84 -14.40 -14.47
N GLY A 28 4.94 -14.56 -13.13
CA GLY A 28 6.12 -15.09 -12.47
C GLY A 28 7.25 -14.08 -12.24
N ARG A 29 6.94 -12.78 -12.18
CA ARG A 29 7.86 -11.70 -11.79
C ARG A 29 7.42 -11.07 -10.48
N GLN A 30 8.34 -10.71 -9.59
CA GLN A 30 8.04 -9.88 -8.42
C GLN A 30 7.49 -8.51 -8.83
N GLU A 31 6.42 -8.11 -8.16
CA GLU A 31 5.81 -6.79 -8.29
C GLU A 31 6.76 -5.70 -7.77
N SER A 32 6.77 -4.52 -8.39
CA SER A 32 7.46 -3.34 -7.85
C SER A 32 6.55 -2.50 -6.96
N VAL A 33 7.12 -1.74 -6.02
CA VAL A 33 6.34 -0.84 -5.15
C VAL A 33 5.50 0.15 -5.97
N ALA A 34 6.03 0.64 -7.09
CA ALA A 34 5.27 1.52 -8.00
C ALA A 34 4.07 0.83 -8.67
N GLU A 35 4.15 -0.47 -8.96
CA GLU A 35 3.06 -1.25 -9.56
C GLU A 35 1.93 -1.48 -8.55
N HIS A 36 2.28 -1.82 -7.30
CA HIS A 36 1.35 -1.87 -6.16
C HIS A 36 0.58 -0.57 -6.00
N SER A 37 1.30 0.54 -5.79
CA SER A 37 0.69 1.85 -5.56
C SER A 37 -0.20 2.30 -6.72
N PHE A 38 0.15 1.95 -7.96
CA PHE A 38 -0.70 2.21 -9.11
C PHE A 38 -2.00 1.40 -9.05
N ARG A 39 -1.92 0.08 -8.83
CA ARG A 39 -3.12 -0.78 -8.81
C ARG A 39 -4.02 -0.46 -7.61
N LEU A 40 -3.43 -0.16 -6.46
CA LEU A 40 -4.12 0.31 -5.28
C LEU A 40 -4.88 1.63 -5.53
N ALA A 41 -4.25 2.60 -6.20
CA ALA A 41 -4.91 3.85 -6.57
C ALA A 41 -6.08 3.64 -7.54
N VAL A 42 -5.95 2.70 -8.48
CA VAL A 42 -7.06 2.30 -9.37
C VAL A 42 -8.19 1.67 -8.57
N MET A 43 -7.89 0.80 -7.61
CA MET A 43 -8.87 0.18 -6.71
C MET A 43 -9.65 1.23 -5.92
N ALA A 44 -8.94 2.20 -5.31
CA ALA A 44 -9.55 3.32 -4.58
C ALA A 44 -10.45 4.19 -5.48
N MET A 45 -10.03 4.45 -6.72
CA MET A 45 -10.83 5.20 -7.68
C MET A 45 -12.13 4.47 -8.06
N LEU A 46 -12.10 3.15 -8.16
CA LEU A 46 -13.25 2.34 -8.56
C LEU A 46 -14.24 2.09 -7.41
N CYS A 47 -13.81 2.14 -6.15
CA CYS A 47 -14.71 1.99 -5.00
C CYS A 47 -15.39 3.30 -4.56
N LYS A 48 -15.26 4.38 -5.33
CA LYS A 48 -15.76 5.71 -4.95
C LYS A 48 -17.25 5.76 -4.64
N ASP A 49 -18.06 4.98 -5.35
CA ASP A 49 -19.52 5.03 -5.27
C ASP A 49 -20.04 4.33 -4.00
N GLU A 50 -19.19 3.53 -3.35
CA GLU A 50 -19.45 2.87 -2.06
C GLU A 50 -19.26 3.84 -0.88
N TYR A 51 -18.61 4.98 -1.12
CA TYR A 51 -18.24 5.98 -0.11
C TYR A 51 -18.50 7.41 -0.60
N PRO A 52 -19.75 7.77 -0.94
CA PRO A 52 -20.09 9.06 -1.54
C PRO A 52 -19.77 10.28 -0.65
N GLU A 53 -19.64 10.07 0.66
CA GLU A 53 -19.27 11.08 1.64
C GLU A 53 -17.76 11.29 1.82
N LEU A 54 -16.92 10.40 1.29
CA LEU A 54 -15.48 10.46 1.46
C LEU A 54 -14.78 11.23 0.34
N ASN A 55 -13.66 11.86 0.67
CA ASN A 55 -12.79 12.46 -0.32
C ASN A 55 -11.90 11.40 -0.98
N ILE A 56 -12.41 10.78 -2.05
CA ILE A 56 -11.68 9.72 -2.78
C ILE A 56 -10.40 10.23 -3.43
N ASP A 57 -10.33 11.50 -3.84
CA ASP A 57 -9.08 12.07 -4.34
C ASP A 57 -7.99 12.08 -3.24
N LYS A 58 -8.38 12.30 -1.97
CA LYS A 58 -7.46 12.17 -0.83
C LYS A 58 -7.03 10.72 -0.61
N VAL A 59 -7.95 9.75 -0.70
CA VAL A 59 -7.63 8.32 -0.59
C VAL A 59 -6.66 7.90 -1.70
N ILE A 60 -6.91 8.30 -2.95
CA ILE A 60 -6.01 8.05 -4.08
C ILE A 60 -4.62 8.65 -3.81
N LYS A 61 -4.53 9.87 -3.26
CA LYS A 61 -3.25 10.45 -2.84
C LYS A 61 -2.56 9.61 -1.78
N MET A 62 -3.28 9.16 -0.75
CA MET A 62 -2.74 8.25 0.28
C MET A 62 -2.16 6.98 -0.37
N CYS A 63 -2.93 6.32 -1.23
CA CYS A 63 -2.49 5.14 -1.97
C CYS A 63 -1.23 5.39 -2.80
N LEU A 64 -1.12 6.54 -3.47
CA LEU A 64 0.06 6.85 -4.29
C LEU A 64 1.33 7.09 -3.47
N ILE A 65 1.20 7.62 -2.25
CA ILE A 65 2.36 8.07 -1.46
C ILE A 65 2.74 7.14 -0.31
N HIS A 66 1.88 6.19 0.08
CA HIS A 66 2.04 5.44 1.33
C HIS A 66 3.42 4.79 1.49
N ASP A 67 3.97 4.22 0.41
CA ASP A 67 5.29 3.58 0.39
C ASP A 67 6.42 4.48 -0.14
N PHE A 68 6.30 5.82 -0.10
CA PHE A 68 7.39 6.70 -0.56
C PHE A 68 8.70 6.49 0.21
N GLY A 69 8.64 6.10 1.49
CA GLY A 69 9.83 5.78 2.29
C GLY A 69 10.67 4.67 1.66
N GLU A 70 10.02 3.71 0.99
CA GLU A 70 10.66 2.57 0.36
C GLU A 70 11.52 2.96 -0.85
N ALA A 71 11.40 4.18 -1.38
CA ALA A 71 12.32 4.71 -2.39
C ALA A 71 13.76 4.84 -1.84
N VAL A 72 13.90 4.96 -0.51
CA VAL A 72 15.18 5.14 0.19
C VAL A 72 15.56 3.86 0.94
N THR A 73 14.63 3.22 1.63
CA THR A 73 14.90 2.04 2.48
C THR A 73 14.88 0.72 1.71
N GLY A 74 14.20 0.67 0.56
CA GLY A 74 13.73 -0.58 -0.06
C GLY A 74 12.45 -1.10 0.61
N ASP A 75 11.81 -2.09 -0.02
CA ASP A 75 10.65 -2.80 0.55
C ASP A 75 11.11 -3.81 1.61
N VAL A 76 10.47 -3.77 2.77
CA VAL A 76 10.67 -4.76 3.84
C VAL A 76 9.30 -5.39 4.10
N PRO A 77 9.13 -6.71 3.87
CA PRO A 77 7.84 -7.37 4.05
C PRO A 77 7.29 -7.16 5.45
N SER A 78 5.96 -6.97 5.58
CA SER A 78 5.34 -6.60 6.85
C SER A 78 5.62 -7.58 8.00
N PHE A 79 5.80 -8.86 7.71
CA PHE A 79 6.13 -9.91 8.69
C PHE A 79 7.61 -9.93 9.13
N TYR A 80 8.47 -9.12 8.51
CA TYR A 80 9.85 -8.89 8.90
C TYR A 80 10.12 -7.46 9.39
N LYS A 81 9.14 -6.55 9.33
CA LYS A 81 9.29 -5.17 9.82
C LYS A 81 9.53 -5.16 11.34
N THR A 82 10.46 -4.31 11.77
CA THR A 82 10.79 -4.04 13.18
C THR A 82 10.64 -2.55 13.47
N ASP A 83 10.54 -2.16 14.75
CA ASP A 83 10.50 -0.74 15.17
C ASP A 83 11.68 0.08 14.58
N LYS A 84 12.84 -0.57 14.39
CA LYS A 84 14.00 0.07 13.77
C LYS A 84 13.73 0.39 12.29
N ASN A 85 13.13 -0.54 11.55
CA ASN A 85 12.79 -0.33 10.15
C ASN A 85 11.75 0.78 10.00
N GLU A 86 10.73 0.80 10.85
CA GLU A 86 9.71 1.86 10.85
C GLU A 86 10.33 3.23 11.12
N LYS A 87 11.30 3.31 12.03
CA LYS A 87 12.03 4.57 12.28
C LYS A 87 12.85 5.01 11.06
N GLU A 88 13.58 4.08 10.44
CA GLU A 88 14.38 4.37 9.24
C GLU A 88 13.49 4.84 8.07
N GLU A 89 12.31 4.22 7.91
CA GLU A 89 11.32 4.60 6.91
C GLU A 89 10.73 6.00 7.17
N ASN A 90 10.40 6.31 8.43
CA ASN A 90 9.96 7.66 8.83
C ASN A 90 11.04 8.72 8.59
N ASP A 91 12.29 8.43 8.92
CA ASP A 91 13.43 9.34 8.66
C ASP A 91 13.62 9.55 7.15
N ALA A 92 13.46 8.50 6.34
CA ALA A 92 13.49 8.58 4.88
C ALA A 92 12.34 9.44 4.32
N ILE A 93 11.10 9.25 4.78
CA ILE A 93 9.95 10.07 4.40
C ILE A 93 10.23 11.54 4.75
N ASN A 94 10.66 11.83 5.97
CA ASN A 94 10.98 13.20 6.39
C ASN A 94 12.05 13.85 5.50
N TYR A 95 13.09 13.10 5.13
CA TYR A 95 14.10 13.57 4.18
C TYR A 95 13.49 13.85 2.80
N LEU A 96 12.72 12.92 2.23
CA LEU A 96 12.06 13.09 0.93
C LEU A 96 11.15 14.32 0.89
N LEU A 97 10.32 14.48 1.92
CA LEU A 97 9.39 15.61 2.01
C LEU A 97 10.11 16.94 2.16
N SER A 98 11.30 16.97 2.80
CA SER A 98 12.12 18.18 2.92
C SER A 98 12.64 18.73 1.58
N LEU A 99 12.61 17.92 0.51
CA LEU A 99 12.99 18.34 -0.84
C LEU A 99 11.88 19.12 -1.56
N LEU A 100 10.66 19.08 -1.03
CA LEU A 100 9.49 19.74 -1.59
C LEU A 100 9.39 21.20 -1.10
N PRO A 101 8.70 22.08 -1.85
CA PRO A 101 8.34 23.41 -1.34
C PRO A 101 7.42 23.32 -0.12
N ASP A 102 7.50 24.30 0.78
CA ASP A 102 6.79 24.34 2.07
C ASP A 102 5.31 23.91 2.01
N ALA A 103 4.56 24.39 1.00
CA ALA A 103 3.14 24.04 0.85
C ALA A 103 2.93 22.54 0.56
N ALA A 104 3.74 21.96 -0.34
CA ALA A 104 3.64 20.54 -0.70
C ALA A 104 4.24 19.65 0.39
N GLN A 105 5.34 20.08 1.02
CA GLN A 105 5.89 19.41 2.19
C GLN A 105 4.84 19.31 3.30
N LYS A 106 4.19 20.44 3.64
CA LYS A 106 3.16 20.46 4.67
C LYS A 106 1.96 19.57 4.31
N GLU A 107 1.45 19.66 3.09
CA GLU A 107 0.32 18.83 2.64
C GLU A 107 0.63 17.34 2.80
N LEU A 108 1.79 16.87 2.32
CA LEU A 108 2.14 15.46 2.40
C LEU A 108 2.50 15.03 3.83
N SER A 109 3.19 15.88 4.62
CA SER A 109 3.45 15.57 6.03
C SER A 109 2.17 15.42 6.84
N ASP A 110 1.20 16.32 6.66
CA ASP A 110 -0.11 16.21 7.31
C ASP A 110 -0.82 14.90 6.88
N LEU A 111 -0.70 14.53 5.60
CA LEU A 111 -1.30 13.30 5.08
C LEU A 111 -0.63 12.04 5.64
N PHE A 112 0.70 12.01 5.78
CA PHE A 112 1.42 10.92 6.45
C PHE A 112 1.04 10.79 7.92
N LEU A 113 0.87 11.90 8.63
CA LEU A 113 0.38 11.89 10.02
C LEU A 113 -1.03 11.31 10.11
N GLU A 114 -1.94 11.73 9.23
CA GLU A 114 -3.30 11.21 9.17
C GLU A 114 -3.32 9.68 8.89
N MET A 115 -2.47 9.22 7.97
CA MET A 115 -2.32 7.80 7.65
C MET A 115 -1.79 6.99 8.83
N ALA A 116 -0.82 7.54 9.58
CA ALA A 116 -0.22 6.89 10.75
C ALA A 116 -1.19 6.81 11.93
N GLU A 117 -2.03 7.83 12.13
CA GLU A 117 -3.06 7.81 13.18
C GLU A 117 -4.18 6.80 12.86
N SER A 118 -4.50 6.61 11.58
CA SER A 118 -5.52 5.65 11.10
C SER A 118 -6.92 5.86 11.73
N ILE A 119 -7.26 7.11 12.06
CA ILE A 119 -8.52 7.48 12.72
C ILE A 119 -9.60 7.89 11.70
N THR A 120 -9.23 8.70 10.70
CA THR A 120 -10.19 9.25 9.74
C THR A 120 -10.75 8.15 8.83
N PRO A 121 -11.98 8.31 8.31
CA PRO A 121 -12.55 7.35 7.38
C PRO A 121 -11.68 7.14 6.12
N GLU A 122 -11.05 8.20 5.58
CA GLU A 122 -10.13 8.03 4.46
C GLU A 122 -8.85 7.28 4.84
N ALA A 123 -8.31 7.54 6.04
CA ALA A 123 -7.17 6.78 6.57
C ALA A 123 -7.50 5.28 6.71
N LYS A 124 -8.70 4.98 7.22
CA LYS A 124 -9.16 3.59 7.35
C LYS A 124 -9.40 2.94 6.00
N LEU A 125 -9.97 3.68 5.05
CA LEU A 125 -10.22 3.18 3.70
C LEU A 125 -8.92 2.86 2.97
N TYR A 126 -7.93 3.77 2.93
CA TYR A 126 -6.66 3.45 2.25
C TYR A 126 -6.03 2.20 2.87
N LYS A 127 -6.04 2.09 4.21
CA LYS A 127 -5.35 0.98 4.87
C LYS A 127 -6.03 -0.36 4.62
N ALA A 128 -7.36 -0.37 4.61
CA ALA A 128 -8.14 -1.54 4.23
C ALA A 128 -7.84 -1.98 2.79
N LEU A 129 -7.82 -1.02 1.85
CA LEU A 129 -7.55 -1.30 0.45
C LEU A 129 -6.10 -1.77 0.23
N ASP A 130 -5.13 -1.16 0.89
CA ASP A 130 -3.71 -1.56 0.85
C ASP A 130 -3.54 -3.04 1.25
N ASN A 131 -4.14 -3.45 2.37
CA ASN A 131 -4.08 -4.84 2.79
C ASN A 131 -4.87 -5.78 1.88
N ALA A 132 -6.03 -5.35 1.39
CA ALA A 132 -6.85 -6.15 0.48
C ALA A 132 -6.11 -6.40 -0.85
N GLU A 133 -5.51 -5.35 -1.42
CA GLU A 133 -4.71 -5.40 -2.65
C GLU A 133 -3.58 -6.42 -2.52
N ALA A 134 -2.84 -6.39 -1.40
CA ALA A 134 -1.72 -7.30 -1.17
C ALA A 134 -2.17 -8.77 -1.20
N VAL A 135 -3.32 -9.11 -0.61
CA VAL A 135 -3.83 -10.49 -0.62
C VAL A 135 -4.39 -10.87 -1.99
N ILE A 136 -5.03 -9.93 -2.71
CA ILE A 136 -5.46 -10.13 -4.11
C ILE A 136 -4.24 -10.48 -4.97
N SER A 137 -3.13 -9.74 -4.86
CA SER A 137 -1.87 -10.04 -5.56
C SER A 137 -1.38 -11.46 -5.28
N HIS A 138 -1.36 -11.88 -4.01
CA HIS A 138 -0.98 -13.25 -3.66
C HIS A 138 -1.93 -14.29 -4.28
N ASN A 139 -3.24 -14.04 -4.26
CA ASN A 139 -4.24 -14.94 -4.84
C ASN A 139 -4.09 -15.09 -6.37
N GLU A 140 -3.57 -14.08 -7.07
CA GLU A 140 -3.30 -14.12 -8.51
C GLU A 140 -1.94 -14.75 -8.86
N ALA A 141 -0.95 -14.67 -7.97
CA ALA A 141 0.36 -15.28 -8.12
C ALA A 141 0.29 -16.81 -8.14
N ASP A 142 1.33 -17.49 -8.63
CA ASP A 142 1.42 -18.94 -8.45
C ASP A 142 1.60 -19.28 -6.96
N ILE A 143 0.89 -20.29 -6.44
CA ILE A 143 0.98 -20.63 -5.00
C ILE A 143 2.38 -21.08 -4.59
N SER A 144 3.21 -21.55 -5.54
CA SER A 144 4.61 -21.90 -5.30
C SER A 144 5.48 -20.70 -4.90
N THR A 145 5.01 -19.46 -5.11
CA THR A 145 5.70 -18.26 -4.62
C THR A 145 5.38 -17.92 -3.17
N TRP A 146 4.38 -18.57 -2.57
CA TRP A 146 3.98 -18.32 -1.19
C TRP A 146 4.95 -19.02 -0.23
N LEU A 147 5.34 -18.30 0.81
CA LEU A 147 6.04 -18.85 1.97
C LEU A 147 5.08 -19.72 2.78
N PRO A 148 5.59 -20.70 3.57
CA PRO A 148 4.73 -21.53 4.41
C PRO A 148 3.84 -20.73 5.37
N LEU A 149 4.33 -19.59 5.89
CA LEU A 149 3.54 -18.72 6.77
C LEU A 149 2.38 -18.03 6.04
N GLU A 150 2.47 -17.85 4.73
CA GLU A 150 1.49 -17.09 3.94
C GLU A 150 0.20 -17.87 3.69
N LEU A 151 0.23 -19.19 3.84
CA LEU A 151 -0.97 -20.03 3.84
C LEU A 151 -1.94 -19.64 4.97
N GLU A 152 -1.40 -19.30 6.14
CA GLU A 152 -2.19 -18.84 7.29
C GLU A 152 -2.35 -17.32 7.27
N LEU A 153 -1.30 -16.57 6.94
CA LEU A 153 -1.32 -15.11 6.96
C LEU A 153 -2.34 -14.55 5.96
N ASN A 154 -2.41 -15.07 4.72
CA ASN A 154 -3.35 -14.54 3.72
C ASN A 154 -4.83 -14.77 4.11
N LEU A 155 -5.13 -15.68 5.04
CA LEU A 155 -6.49 -15.89 5.55
C LEU A 155 -6.93 -14.82 6.57
N THR A 156 -5.99 -14.13 7.21
CA THR A 156 -6.26 -13.18 8.31
C THR A 156 -5.70 -11.78 8.07
N TYR A 157 -4.76 -11.62 7.13
CA TYR A 157 -4.14 -10.34 6.82
C TYR A 157 -5.18 -9.31 6.36
N GLY A 158 -5.12 -8.10 6.92
CA GLY A 158 -6.09 -7.03 6.66
C GLY A 158 -7.47 -7.21 7.27
N GLU A 159 -7.77 -8.29 8.00
CA GLU A 159 -9.12 -8.56 8.52
C GLU A 159 -9.61 -7.46 9.46
N GLU A 160 -8.78 -7.03 10.42
CA GLU A 160 -9.08 -5.94 11.34
C GLU A 160 -9.31 -4.61 10.60
N ASN A 161 -8.40 -4.28 9.68
CA ASN A 161 -8.47 -3.04 8.90
C ASN A 161 -9.67 -3.01 7.96
N CYS A 162 -10.29 -4.15 7.63
CA CYS A 162 -11.51 -4.18 6.83
C CYS A 162 -12.80 -4.08 7.68
N GLN A 163 -12.73 -4.13 9.01
CA GLN A 163 -13.94 -4.13 9.87
C GLN A 163 -14.65 -2.78 10.02
N TRP A 164 -14.05 -1.68 9.57
CA TRP A 164 -14.61 -0.34 9.83
C TRP A 164 -15.84 0.00 8.99
N SER A 165 -16.07 -0.69 7.86
CA SER A 165 -17.25 -0.52 7.00
C SER A 165 -17.79 -1.87 6.53
N GLU A 166 -19.09 -1.95 6.22
CA GLU A 166 -19.69 -3.20 5.73
C GLU A 166 -19.13 -3.62 4.36
N TRP A 167 -18.89 -2.66 3.45
CA TRP A 167 -18.36 -2.98 2.12
C TRP A 167 -16.92 -3.54 2.18
N THR A 168 -16.05 -2.97 3.01
CA THR A 168 -14.68 -3.53 3.19
C THR A 168 -14.70 -4.92 3.82
N LYS A 169 -15.66 -5.22 4.71
CA LYS A 169 -15.84 -6.57 5.25
C LYS A 169 -16.21 -7.56 4.15
N GLU A 170 -17.19 -7.21 3.33
CA GLU A 170 -17.63 -8.05 2.20
C GLU A 170 -16.48 -8.29 1.22
N LEU A 171 -15.75 -7.24 0.83
CA LEU A 171 -14.54 -7.35 0.01
C LEU A 171 -13.54 -8.33 0.63
N ARG A 172 -13.27 -8.22 1.93
CA ARG A 172 -12.32 -9.10 2.62
C ARG A 172 -12.77 -10.55 2.66
N ASP A 173 -14.08 -10.78 2.81
CA ASP A 173 -14.69 -12.10 2.80
C ASP A 173 -14.56 -12.77 1.41
N GLU A 174 -14.79 -12.02 0.32
CA GLU A 174 -14.57 -12.53 -1.04
C GLU A 174 -13.09 -12.89 -1.28
N ILE A 175 -12.17 -12.02 -0.87
CA ILE A 175 -10.72 -12.29 -0.95
C ILE A 175 -10.35 -13.56 -0.18
N LYS A 176 -10.96 -13.78 0.99
CA LYS A 176 -10.74 -14.99 1.81
C LYS A 176 -11.22 -16.25 1.11
N LYS A 177 -12.38 -16.20 0.44
CA LYS A 177 -12.91 -17.32 -0.36
C LYS A 177 -11.94 -17.70 -1.47
N ASP A 178 -11.36 -16.71 -2.16
CA ASP A 178 -10.36 -16.94 -3.19
C ASP A 178 -9.08 -17.58 -2.63
N THR A 179 -8.60 -17.11 -1.47
CA THR A 179 -7.46 -17.70 -0.76
C THR A 179 -7.72 -19.17 -0.40
N ILE A 180 -8.86 -19.49 0.21
CA ILE A 180 -9.24 -20.86 0.56
C ILE A 180 -9.27 -21.74 -0.69
N LYS A 181 -9.96 -21.28 -1.74
CA LYS A 181 -10.06 -22.00 -3.01
C LYS A 181 -8.68 -22.26 -3.62
N LYS A 182 -7.75 -21.31 -3.53
CA LYS A 182 -6.39 -21.49 -4.05
C LYS A 182 -5.63 -22.58 -3.29
N ILE A 183 -5.71 -22.58 -1.96
CA ILE A 183 -5.08 -23.59 -1.09
C ILE A 183 -5.69 -24.98 -1.32
N GLU A 184 -7.00 -25.08 -1.53
CA GLU A 184 -7.67 -26.37 -1.78
C GLU A 184 -7.33 -26.98 -3.14
N ASN A 185 -6.94 -26.14 -4.13
CA ASN A 185 -6.63 -26.57 -5.49
C ASN A 185 -5.12 -26.73 -5.76
N SER A 186 -4.27 -26.52 -4.75
CA SER A 186 -2.80 -26.65 -4.85
C SER A 186 -2.28 -28.04 -4.52
#